data_AF-A0A1G7LVJ7-F1
#
_entry.id   AF-A0A1G7LVJ7-F1
#
_cell.length_a   1.000
_cell.length_b   1.000
_cell.length_c   1.000
_cell.angle_alpha   90.00
_cell.angle_beta   90.00
_cell.angle_gamma   90.00
#
_symmetry.space_group_name_H-M   'P 1'
#
loop_
_entity.id
_entity.type
_entity.pdbx_description
1 polymer ?
#
loop_
_entity_poly.entity_id
_entity_poly.type
_entity_poly.pdbx_seq_one_letter_code
_entity_poly.pdbx_strand_id
1 'polypeptide(L)'
;MKQVSTQAKVLTRDEAVQQAAWAIARAREKLAELYGWALAGEATSWVAPTLLARDILEALEEARALAIAFADVLAFGETVGAFLEEARLEAARILREKEPAQPAGEEEVPF
;
A
#
# COMPACT_ATOMS: atom_id res chain seq x y z
N MET A 1 26.42 -3.07 32.35
CA MET A 1 26.33 -3.19 30.88
C MET A 1 24.92 -3.63 30.53
N LYS A 2 24.12 -2.77 29.85
CA LYS A 2 22.79 -3.15 29.37
C LYS A 2 22.98 -3.84 28.02
N GLN A 3 22.74 -5.15 27.96
CA GLN A 3 22.61 -5.86 26.69
C GLN A 3 21.40 -5.27 25.96
N VAL A 4 21.67 -4.46 24.94
CA VAL A 4 20.66 -4.09 23.95
C VAL A 4 20.48 -5.36 23.11
N SER A 5 19.49 -6.18 23.46
CA SER A 5 19.11 -7.33 22.64
C SER A 5 18.46 -6.80 21.38
N THR A 6 19.25 -6.63 20.32
CA THR A 6 18.77 -6.43 18.95
C THR A 6 18.19 -7.76 18.45
N GLN A 7 17.12 -8.25 19.09
CA GLN A 7 16.30 -9.31 18.48
C GLN A 7 15.56 -8.65 17.32
N ALA A 8 16.06 -8.87 16.10
CA ALA A 8 15.30 -8.57 14.90
C ALA A 8 13.92 -9.22 15.06
N LYS A 9 12.86 -8.40 15.05
CA LYS A 9 11.49 -8.91 15.16
C LYS A 9 11.22 -9.75 13.91
N VAL A 10 11.23 -11.07 14.06
CA VAL A 10 10.83 -11.99 13.00
C VAL A 10 9.32 -11.87 12.87
N LEU A 11 8.86 -11.39 11.72
CA LEU A 11 7.43 -11.27 11.45
C LEU A 11 6.81 -12.66 11.26
N THR A 12 5.60 -12.81 11.76
CA THR A 12 4.72 -13.88 11.30
C THR A 12 4.20 -13.56 9.89
N ARG A 13 3.68 -14.58 9.21
CA ARG A 13 3.11 -14.42 7.86
C ARG A 13 1.94 -13.43 7.86
N ASP A 14 1.09 -13.46 8.88
CA ASP A 14 -0.05 -12.53 9.00
C ASP A 14 0.40 -11.09 9.27
N GLU A 15 1.40 -10.88 10.13
CA GLU A 15 1.99 -9.55 10.34
C GLU A 15 2.64 -9.01 9.05
N ALA A 16 3.30 -9.88 8.27
CA ALA A 16 3.89 -9.51 6.99
C ALA A 16 2.83 -9.15 5.95
N VAL A 17 1.72 -9.90 5.87
CA VAL A 17 0.58 -9.55 5.01
C VAL A 17 -0.01 -8.22 5.42
N GLN A 18 -0.21 -7.98 6.72
CA GLN A 18 -0.74 -6.71 7.21
C GLN A 18 0.18 -5.53 6.86
N GLN A 19 1.49 -5.71 7.02
CA GLN A 19 2.47 -4.68 6.67
C GLN A 19 2.47 -4.40 5.16
N ALA A 20 2.47 -5.45 4.33
CA ALA A 20 2.38 -5.31 2.88
C ALA A 20 1.06 -4.62 2.45
N ALA A 21 -0.05 -4.93 3.12
CA ALA A 21 -1.34 -4.29 2.87
C ALA A 21 -1.32 -2.79 3.17
N TRP A 22 -0.69 -2.37 4.27
CA TRP A 22 -0.49 -0.95 4.57
C TRP A 22 0.40 -0.24 3.54
N ALA A 23 1.46 -0.90 3.07
CA ALA A 23 2.32 -0.38 2.02
C ALA A 23 1.53 -0.20 0.70
N ILE A 24 0.75 -1.20 0.30
CA ILE A 24 -0.12 -1.14 -0.90
C ILE A 24 -1.19 -0.05 -0.75
N ALA A 25 -1.83 0.08 0.42
CA ALA A 25 -2.82 1.13 0.67
C ALA A 25 -2.20 2.52 0.52
N ARG A 26 -1.01 2.75 1.10
CA ARG A 26 -0.27 4.01 0.96
C ARG A 26 0.12 4.28 -0.50
N ALA A 27 0.57 3.25 -1.22
CA ALA A 27 0.91 3.37 -2.63
C ALA A 27 -0.31 3.81 -3.47
N ARG A 28 -1.50 3.29 -3.17
CA ARG A 28 -2.75 3.68 -3.83
C ARG A 28 -3.16 5.12 -3.55
N GLU A 29 -3.07 5.56 -2.30
CA GLU A 29 -3.34 6.96 -1.91
C GLU A 29 -2.41 7.92 -2.67
N LYS A 30 -1.10 7.63 -2.69
CA LYS A 30 -0.11 8.44 -3.42
C LYS A 30 -0.29 8.37 -4.93
N LEU A 31 -0.74 7.24 -5.47
CA LEU A 31 -1.04 7.12 -6.90
C LEU A 31 -2.23 7.99 -7.28
N ALA A 32 -3.26 8.07 -6.44
CA ALA A 32 -4.39 8.97 -6.65
C ALA A 32 -3.94 10.44 -6.62
N GLU A 33 -3.05 10.81 -5.68
CA GLU A 33 -2.45 12.15 -5.62
C GLU A 33 -1.63 12.47 -6.87
N LEU A 34 -0.76 11.55 -7.31
CA LEU A 34 0.06 11.70 -8.51
C LEU A 34 -0.81 11.84 -9.77
N TYR A 35 -1.90 11.07 -9.86
CA TYR A 35 -2.86 11.17 -10.96
C TYR A 35 -3.60 12.51 -10.95
N GLY A 36 -4.02 12.99 -9.77
CA GLY A 36 -4.60 14.32 -9.60
C GLY A 36 -3.66 15.42 -10.07
N TRP A 37 -2.38 15.31 -9.73
CA TRP A 37 -1.31 16.21 -10.22
C TRP A 37 -1.20 16.22 -11.75
N ALA A 38 -1.18 15.04 -12.37
CA ALA A 38 -1.12 14.91 -13.82
C ALA A 38 -2.31 15.56 -14.53
N LEU A 39 -3.51 15.48 -13.93
CA LEU A 39 -4.73 16.09 -14.47
C LEU A 39 -4.79 17.61 -14.25
N ALA A 40 -4.35 18.10 -13.10
CA ALA A 40 -4.38 19.52 -12.76
C ALA A 40 -3.44 20.36 -13.63
N GLY A 41 -2.43 19.74 -14.25
CA GLY A 41 -1.46 20.45 -15.10
C GLY A 41 -0.60 21.44 -14.31
N GLU A 42 -0.43 21.20 -13.00
CA GLU A 42 0.38 22.06 -12.14
C GLU A 42 1.85 22.03 -12.63
N ALA A 43 2.30 23.14 -13.21
CA ALA A 43 3.65 23.28 -13.75
C ALA A 43 4.66 23.82 -12.72
N THR A 44 4.22 24.11 -11.50
CA THR A 44 4.98 24.86 -10.50
C THR A 44 5.99 24.01 -9.72
N SER A 45 5.86 22.67 -9.74
CA SER A 45 6.83 21.78 -9.09
C SER A 45 7.04 20.49 -9.88
N TRP A 46 8.12 20.43 -10.67
CA TRP A 46 8.55 19.20 -11.36
C TRP A 46 9.08 18.12 -10.38
N VAL A 47 9.45 18.53 -9.17
CA VAL A 47 10.00 17.64 -8.14
C VAL A 47 8.90 16.82 -7.47
N ALA A 48 7.72 17.41 -7.23
CA ALA A 48 6.65 16.74 -6.48
C ALA A 48 6.15 15.44 -7.14
N PRO A 49 5.84 15.39 -8.46
CA PRO A 49 5.48 14.15 -9.13
C PRO A 49 6.57 13.08 -9.06
N THR A 50 7.84 13.50 -9.13
CA THR A 50 8.99 12.59 -9.08
C THR A 50 9.14 11.95 -7.69
N LEU A 51 8.96 12.75 -6.63
CA LEU A 51 8.98 12.25 -5.25
C LEU A 51 7.79 11.31 -4.98
N LEU A 52 6.59 11.65 -5.44
CA LEU A 52 5.43 10.77 -5.33
C LEU A 52 5.64 9.43 -6.06
N ALA A 53 6.17 9.46 -7.28
CA ALA A 53 6.48 8.25 -8.05
C ALA A 53 7.50 7.36 -7.33
N ARG A 54 8.55 7.97 -6.77
CA ARG A 54 9.55 7.26 -5.96
C ARG A 54 8.89 6.59 -4.74
N ASP A 55 8.09 7.34 -4.00
CA ASP A 55 7.43 6.85 -2.80
C ASP A 55 6.45 5.70 -3.09
N ILE A 56 5.75 5.75 -4.23
CA ILE A 56 4.89 4.66 -4.72
C ILE A 56 5.74 3.42 -4.99
N LEU A 57 6.85 3.58 -5.70
CA LEU A 57 7.75 2.47 -6.02
C LEU A 57 8.32 1.83 -4.75
N GLU A 58 8.82 2.63 -3.80
CA GLU A 58 9.36 2.14 -2.53
C GLU A 58 8.32 1.31 -1.75
N ALA A 59 7.06 1.77 -1.71
CA ALA A 59 5.99 1.02 -1.03
C ALA A 59 5.65 -0.30 -1.73
N LEU A 60 5.65 -0.33 -3.07
CA LEU A 60 5.43 -1.57 -3.83
C LEU A 60 6.61 -2.54 -3.68
N GLU A 61 7.84 -2.03 -3.63
CA GLU A 61 9.04 -2.83 -3.38
C GLU A 61 9.05 -3.43 -1.97
N GLU A 62 8.58 -2.70 -0.96
CA GLU A 62 8.40 -3.22 0.40
C GLU A 62 7.43 -4.42 0.41
N ALA A 63 6.25 -4.27 -0.20
CA ALA A 63 5.27 -5.36 -0.31
C ALA A 63 5.83 -6.56 -1.07
N ARG A 64 6.58 -6.31 -2.16
CA ARG A 64 7.24 -7.36 -2.94
C ARG A 64 8.32 -8.09 -2.14
N ALA A 65 9.14 -7.36 -1.37
CA ALA A 65 10.19 -7.96 -0.55
C ALA A 65 9.60 -8.89 0.51
N LEU A 66 8.51 -8.49 1.15
CA LEU A 66 7.77 -9.33 2.10
C LEU A 66 7.21 -10.58 1.42
N ALA A 67 6.59 -10.44 0.24
CA ALA A 67 6.07 -11.59 -0.51
C ALA A 67 7.17 -12.61 -0.85
N ILE A 68 8.35 -12.13 -1.27
CA ILE A 68 9.51 -12.97 -1.59
C ILE A 68 10.05 -13.67 -0.33
N ALA A 69 10.10 -12.97 0.80
CA ALA A 69 10.62 -13.52 2.06
C ALA A 69 9.77 -14.68 2.61
N PHE A 70 8.48 -14.72 2.28
CA PHE A 70 7.53 -15.75 2.72
C PHE A 70 7.17 -16.75 1.60
N ALA A 71 7.82 -16.69 0.44
CA ALA A 71 7.55 -17.55 -0.69
C ALA A 71 8.10 -18.97 -0.47
N ASP A 72 7.35 -19.97 -0.94
CA ASP A 72 7.86 -21.34 -1.04
C ASP A 72 8.80 -21.45 -2.26
N VAL A 73 10.01 -21.96 -2.06
CA VAL A 73 11.00 -22.12 -3.14
C VAL A 73 10.48 -23.02 -4.28
N LEU A 74 9.68 -24.04 -3.97
CA LEU A 74 9.16 -24.99 -4.96
C LEU A 74 7.94 -24.44 -5.72
N ALA A 75 7.23 -23.46 -5.15
CA ALA A 75 6.04 -22.84 -5.71
C ALA A 75 6.13 -21.31 -5.68
N PHE A 76 7.32 -20.77 -5.99
CA PHE A 76 7.66 -19.37 -5.74
C PHE A 76 6.69 -18.38 -6.39
N GLY A 77 6.41 -18.55 -7.68
CA GLY A 77 5.50 -17.65 -8.41
C GLY A 77 4.08 -17.66 -7.83
N GLU A 78 3.56 -18.85 -7.52
CA GLU A 78 2.21 -19.02 -6.97
C GLU A 78 2.09 -18.44 -5.57
N THR A 79 3.07 -18.70 -4.70
CA THR A 79 3.07 -18.22 -3.31
C THR A 79 3.28 -16.71 -3.20
N VAL A 80 4.18 -16.13 -4.01
CA VAL A 80 4.32 -14.66 -4.12
C VAL A 80 3.00 -14.04 -4.61
N GLY A 81 2.40 -14.62 -5.65
CA GLY A 81 1.13 -14.15 -6.20
C GLY A 81 0.00 -14.19 -5.16
N ALA A 82 -0.15 -15.31 -4.46
CA ALA A 82 -1.16 -15.48 -3.41
C ALA A 82 -0.95 -14.51 -2.23
N PHE A 83 0.30 -14.32 -1.79
CA PHE A 83 0.62 -13.36 -0.74
C PHE A 83 0.24 -11.93 -1.14
N LEU A 84 0.63 -11.51 -2.35
CA LEU A 84 0.33 -10.16 -2.85
C LEU A 84 -1.17 -9.96 -3.05
N GLU A 85 -1.90 -11.00 -3.48
CA GLU A 85 -3.35 -10.93 -3.63
C GLU A 85 -4.04 -10.76 -2.28
N GLU A 86 -3.60 -11.47 -1.25
CA GLU A 86 -4.12 -11.29 0.10
C GLU A 86 -3.84 -9.89 0.64
N ALA A 87 -2.61 -9.41 0.50
CA ALA A 87 -2.24 -8.05 0.89
C ALA A 87 -3.04 -6.99 0.09
N ARG A 88 -3.35 -7.26 -1.19
CA ARG A 88 -4.18 -6.39 -2.04
C ARG A 88 -5.62 -6.31 -1.55
N LEU A 89 -6.20 -7.43 -1.12
CA LEU A 89 -7.56 -7.49 -0.57
C LEU A 89 -7.63 -6.77 0.78
N GLU A 90 -6.64 -7.01 1.64
CA GLU A 90 -6.54 -6.35 2.94
C GLU A 90 -6.30 -4.84 2.81
N ALA A 91 -5.49 -4.41 1.83
CA ALA A 91 -5.33 -3.00 1.50
C ALA A 91 -6.66 -2.35 1.07
N ALA A 92 -7.51 -3.09 0.34
CA ALA A 92 -8.84 -2.59 -0.03
C ALA A 92 -9.76 -2.45 1.19
N ARG A 93 -9.68 -3.36 2.17
CA ARG A 93 -10.39 -3.26 3.45
C ARG A 93 -9.94 -2.01 4.23
N ILE A 94 -8.62 -1.82 4.39
CA ILE A 94 -8.03 -0.66 5.06
C ILE A 94 -8.52 0.66 4.44
N LEU A 95 -8.51 0.76 3.11
CA LEU A 95 -8.95 1.98 2.41
C LEU A 95 -10.45 2.23 2.59
N ARG A 96 -11.28 1.19 2.51
CA ARG A 96 -12.72 1.31 2.76
C ARG A 96 -13.02 1.78 4.18
N GLU A 97 -12.25 1.33 5.17
CA GLU A 97 -12.42 1.75 6.57
C GLU A 97 -11.96 3.18 6.84
N LYS A 98 -11.08 3.72 6.00
CA LYS A 98 -10.64 5.12 6.05
C LYS A 98 -11.62 6.08 5.37
N GLU A 99 -12.42 5.61 4.41
CA GLU A 99 -13.44 6.44 3.78
C GLU A 99 -14.43 6.91 4.86
N PRO A 100 -14.68 8.22 5.01
CA PRO A 100 -15.75 8.68 5.89
C PRO A 100 -17.04 8.03 5.39
N ALA A 101 -17.81 7.43 6.30
CA ALA A 101 -19.13 6.90 5.96
C ALA A 101 -19.87 7.99 5.18
N GLN A 102 -20.12 7.77 3.89
CA GLN A 102 -20.93 8.69 3.09
C GLN A 102 -22.21 8.93 3.88
N PRO A 103 -22.61 10.20 4.12
CA PRO A 103 -23.94 10.43 4.65
C PRO A 103 -24.92 9.83 3.65
N ALA A 104 -25.67 8.83 4.10
CA ALA A 104 -26.78 8.27 3.34
C ALA A 104 -27.84 9.38 3.19
N GLY A 105 -27.86 10.04 2.04
CA GLY A 105 -28.85 11.07 1.74
C GLY A 105 -28.25 12.32 1.12
N GLU A 106 -27.84 12.24 -0.14
CA GLU A 106 -28.13 13.34 -1.04
C GLU A 106 -29.41 12.94 -1.78
N GLU A 107 -30.54 13.42 -1.28
CA GLU A 107 -31.78 13.50 -2.06
C GLU A 107 -31.43 14.09 -3.42
N GLU A 108 -31.77 13.37 -4.49
CA GLU A 108 -31.83 13.94 -5.83
C GLU A 108 -32.76 15.17 -5.77
N VAL A 109 -32.18 16.37 -5.80
CA VAL A 109 -32.96 17.59 -6.03
C VAL A 109 -33.22 17.63 -7.54
N PRO A 110 -34.47 17.48 -8.02
CA PRO A 110 -34.77 17.62 -9.43
C PRO A 110 -34.63 19.10 -9.80
N PHE A 111 -33.72 19.40 -10.73
CA PHE A 111 -33.78 20.60 -11.56
C PHE A 111 -34.09 20.19 -13.00
#